data_AF-A0A9E2J0Q7-F1
#
_entry.id   AF-A0A9E2J0Q7-F1
#
_cell.length_a   1.000
_cell.length_b   1.000
_cell.length_c   1.000
_cell.angle_alpha   90.00
_cell.angle_beta   90.00
_cell.angle_gamma   90.00
#
_symmetry.space_group_name_H-M   'P 1'
#
loop_
_entity.id
_entity.type
_entity.pdbx_description
1 polymer ?
#
loop_
_entity_poly.entity_id
_entity_poly.type
_entity_poly.pdbx_seq_one_letter_code
_entity_poly.pdbx_strand_id
1 'polypeptide(L)'
;TQKTELKISEEMEGLKFSDVIEKIKAKIDWANKYIDEMKLWELVKSDKDKSQKVLAELLGVIIAAGKALAPIMPETSEKILAGARAEKIVKGEGLFPRVL
;
A
#
# COMPACT_ATOMS: atom_id res chain seq x y z
N THR A 1 21.60 -36.66 -23.55
CA THR A 1 20.16 -36.48 -23.24
C THR A 1 19.96 -36.77 -21.77
N GLN A 2 19.83 -35.76 -20.92
CA GLN A 2 19.35 -35.95 -19.55
C GLN A 2 18.54 -34.72 -19.13
N LYS A 3 17.26 -34.97 -18.92
CA LYS A 3 16.20 -34.05 -18.50
C LYS A 3 16.56 -33.47 -17.14
N THR A 4 16.84 -32.17 -17.09
CA THR A 4 16.65 -31.37 -15.87
C THR A 4 15.28 -30.72 -16.02
N GLU A 5 14.23 -31.51 -15.78
CA GLU A 5 12.87 -31.00 -15.67
C GLU A 5 12.84 -30.03 -14.50
N LEU A 6 12.66 -28.75 -14.85
CA LEU A 6 12.42 -27.65 -13.94
C LEU A 6 11.30 -28.04 -12.97
N LYS A 7 11.65 -28.43 -11.75
CA LYS A 7 10.73 -28.50 -10.61
C LYS A 7 10.37 -27.08 -10.16
N ILE A 8 9.79 -26.30 -11.06
CA ILE A 8 9.20 -24.99 -10.79
C ILE A 8 7.73 -25.15 -10.32
N SER A 9 7.15 -26.35 -10.46
CA SER A 9 5.72 -26.58 -10.28
C SER A 9 5.25 -26.81 -8.84
N GLU A 10 6.09 -27.16 -7.88
CA GLU A 10 5.61 -27.56 -6.53
C GLU A 10 5.74 -26.46 -5.46
N GLU A 11 6.60 -25.44 -5.63
CA GLU A 11 6.67 -24.28 -4.71
C GLU A 11 5.83 -23.08 -5.19
N MET A 12 5.32 -23.11 -6.43
CA MET A 12 4.36 -22.13 -6.93
C MET A 12 2.89 -22.47 -6.63
N GLU A 13 2.60 -23.63 -6.05
CA GLU A 13 1.23 -24.15 -5.89
C GLU A 13 0.45 -23.61 -4.67
N GLY A 14 1.07 -22.71 -3.88
CA GLY A 14 0.44 -22.17 -2.67
C GLY A 14 -0.05 -20.73 -2.75
N LEU A 15 0.08 -20.04 -3.90
CA LEU A 15 -0.29 -18.63 -4.19
C LEU A 15 -1.14 -17.94 -3.09
N LYS A 16 -0.52 -17.57 -1.96
CA LYS A 16 -1.17 -16.94 -0.79
C LYS A 16 -1.49 -15.46 -1.05
N PHE A 17 -1.93 -15.13 -2.27
CA PHE A 17 -2.29 -13.77 -2.65
C PHE A 17 -3.36 -13.21 -1.72
N SER A 18 -4.33 -14.04 -1.32
CA SER A 18 -5.34 -13.68 -0.31
C SER A 18 -4.69 -13.25 1.01
N ASP A 19 -3.79 -14.06 1.58
CA ASP A 19 -3.09 -13.71 2.83
C ASP A 19 -2.23 -12.43 2.67
N VAL A 20 -1.63 -12.22 1.50
CA VAL A 20 -0.84 -11.01 1.21
C VAL A 20 -1.76 -9.78 1.14
N ILE A 21 -2.89 -9.88 0.44
CA ILE A 21 -3.90 -8.81 0.37
C ILE A 21 -4.46 -8.51 1.76
N GLU A 22 -4.75 -9.53 2.57
CA GLU A 22 -5.23 -9.35 3.94
C GLU A 22 -4.20 -8.64 4.81
N LYS A 23 -2.91 -8.99 4.71
CA LYS A 23 -1.83 -8.28 5.42
C LYS A 23 -1.68 -6.83 4.98
N ILE A 24 -1.80 -6.56 3.69
CA ILE A 24 -1.78 -5.19 3.14
C ILE A 24 -2.98 -4.41 3.69
N LYS A 25 -4.18 -5.00 3.66
CA LYS A 25 -5.39 -4.40 4.21
C LYS A 25 -5.26 -4.12 5.70
N ALA A 26 -4.74 -5.05 6.48
CA ALA A 26 -4.52 -4.87 7.92
C ALA A 26 -3.56 -3.69 8.20
N LYS A 27 -2.53 -3.48 7.37
CA LYS A 27 -1.64 -2.32 7.46
C LYS A 27 -2.34 -1.01 7.10
N ILE A 28 -3.22 -1.02 6.10
CA ILE A 28 -4.04 0.14 5.74
C ILE A 28 -5.04 0.46 6.85
N ASP A 29 -5.69 -0.55 7.43
CA ASP A 29 -6.63 -0.39 8.56
C ASP A 29 -5.90 0.19 9.79
N TRP A 30 -4.67 -0.26 10.06
CA TRP A 30 -3.81 0.35 11.09
C TRP A 30 -3.49 1.81 10.79
N ALA A 31 -3.14 2.15 9.54
CA ALA A 31 -2.85 3.52 9.15
C ALA A 31 -4.07 4.44 9.34
N ASN A 32 -5.27 3.96 8.99
CA ASN A 32 -6.53 4.67 9.23
C ASN A 32 -6.75 4.91 10.73
N LYS A 33 -6.58 3.86 11.54
CA LYS A 33 -6.72 3.97 13.00
C LYS A 33 -5.68 4.95 13.60
N TYR A 34 -4.45 4.93 13.10
CA TYR A 34 -3.41 5.83 13.57
C TYR A 34 -3.71 7.30 13.27
N ILE A 35 -4.32 7.60 12.11
CA ILE A 35 -4.83 8.94 11.79
C ILE A 35 -5.87 9.40 12.82
N ASP A 36 -6.80 8.52 13.19
CA ASP A 36 -7.86 8.81 14.16
C ASP A 36 -7.30 9.00 15.58
N GLU A 37 -6.41 8.11 16.03
CA GLU A 37 -5.76 8.19 17.35
C GLU A 37 -4.92 9.46 17.50
N MET A 38 -4.21 9.85 16.44
CA MET A 38 -3.41 11.07 16.42
C MET A 38 -4.24 12.33 16.20
N LYS A 39 -5.55 12.20 15.92
CA LYS A 39 -6.46 13.28 15.52
C LYS A 39 -5.79 14.21 14.51
N LEU A 40 -5.30 13.64 13.42
CA LEU A 40 -4.36 14.33 12.54
C LEU A 40 -4.91 15.66 12.01
N TRP A 41 -6.24 15.76 11.80
CA TRP A 41 -6.94 16.99 11.39
C TRP A 41 -6.85 18.15 12.39
N GLU A 42 -6.65 17.85 13.67
CA GLU A 42 -6.34 18.81 14.73
C GLU A 42 -4.84 19.03 14.82
N LEU A 43 -4.05 17.94 14.79
CA LEU A 43 -2.60 17.99 14.98
C LEU A 43 -1.89 18.86 13.93
N VAL A 44 -2.31 18.80 12.66
CA VAL A 44 -1.75 19.65 11.59
C VAL A 44 -1.96 21.15 11.83
N LYS A 45 -2.93 21.52 12.66
CA LYS A 45 -3.23 22.92 13.02
C LYS A 45 -2.44 23.35 14.26
N SER A 46 -2.17 22.43 15.19
CA SER A 46 -1.54 22.74 16.47
C SER A 46 -0.01 22.54 16.48
N ASP A 47 0.49 21.50 15.81
CA ASP A 47 1.90 21.10 15.85
C ASP A 47 2.33 20.56 14.48
N LYS A 48 2.89 21.45 13.66
CA LYS A 48 3.30 21.13 12.30
C LYS A 48 4.42 20.10 12.28
N ASP A 49 5.44 20.22 13.13
CA ASP A 49 6.60 19.33 13.12
C ASP A 49 6.22 17.89 13.49
N LYS A 50 5.37 17.73 14.51
CA LYS A 50 4.86 16.42 14.89
C LYS A 50 3.93 15.84 13.82
N SER A 51 3.06 16.67 13.24
CA SER A 51 2.18 16.22 12.15
C SER A 51 2.95 15.77 10.91
N GLN A 52 4.06 16.44 10.57
CA GLN A 52 4.93 16.06 9.45
C GLN A 52 5.57 14.69 9.65
N LYS A 53 6.02 14.38 10.88
CA LYS A 53 6.56 13.05 11.21
C LYS A 53 5.51 11.96 11.03
N VAL A 54 4.30 12.18 11.53
CA VAL A 54 3.18 11.22 11.39
C VAL A 54 2.79 11.04 9.91
N LEU A 55 2.70 12.13 9.15
CA LEU A 55 2.41 12.07 7.71
C LEU A 55 3.50 11.33 6.92
N ALA A 56 4.77 11.52 7.27
CA ALA A 56 5.88 10.81 6.63
C ALA A 56 5.83 9.30 6.91
N GLU A 57 5.48 8.91 8.14
CA GLU A 57 5.28 7.50 8.51
C GLU A 57 4.12 6.88 7.72
N LEU A 58 2.98 7.54 7.67
CA LEU A 58 1.80 7.11 6.89
C LEU A 58 2.12 7.00 5.39
N LEU A 59 2.87 7.95 4.83
CA LEU A 59 3.32 7.89 3.45
C LEU A 59 4.23 6.66 3.20
N GLY A 60 5.09 6.33 4.16
CA GLY A 60 5.91 5.13 4.13
C GLY A 60 5.06 3.85 4.02
N VAL A 61 3.97 3.77 4.79
CA VAL A 61 3.01 2.65 4.71
C VAL A 61 2.37 2.57 3.33
N ILE A 62 1.94 3.69 2.75
CA ILE A 62 1.32 3.73 1.41
C ILE A 62 2.29 3.26 0.32
N ILE A 63 3.55 3.72 0.37
CA ILE A 63 4.58 3.31 -0.60
C ILE A 63 4.88 1.81 -0.48
N ALA A 64 4.97 1.30 0.75
CA ALA A 64 5.19 -0.12 0.99
C ALA A 64 4.02 -0.98 0.48
N ALA A 65 2.79 -0.54 0.73
CA ALA A 65 1.59 -1.20 0.22
C ALA A 65 1.54 -1.21 -1.32
N GLY A 66 1.85 -0.08 -1.97
CA GLY A 66 1.94 0.01 -3.43
C GLY A 66 2.93 -0.99 -4.01
N LYS A 67 4.16 -1.05 -3.47
CA LYS A 67 5.17 -2.04 -3.92
C LYS A 67 4.72 -3.49 -3.72
N ALA A 68 4.07 -3.79 -2.59
CA ALA A 68 3.58 -5.14 -2.30
C ALA A 68 2.42 -5.55 -3.22
N LEU A 69 1.68 -4.57 -3.76
CA LEU A 69 0.62 -4.81 -4.75
C LEU A 69 1.14 -5.03 -6.17
N ALA A 70 2.38 -4.67 -6.50
CA ALA A 70 2.93 -4.82 -7.85
C ALA A 70 2.76 -6.22 -8.50
N PRO A 71 3.02 -7.36 -7.81
CA PRO A 71 2.83 -8.69 -8.39
C PRO A 71 1.36 -9.15 -8.46
N ILE A 72 0.42 -8.41 -7.85
CA ILE A 72 -1.01 -8.79 -7.75
C ILE A 72 -1.88 -7.86 -8.61
N MET A 73 -1.64 -6.55 -8.52
CA MET A 73 -2.37 -5.46 -9.18
C MET A 73 -1.37 -4.39 -9.69
N PRO A 74 -0.66 -4.66 -10.80
CA PRO A 74 0.41 -3.78 -11.29
C PRO A 74 -0.08 -2.37 -11.63
N GLU A 75 -1.20 -2.23 -12.34
CA GLU A 75 -1.77 -0.91 -12.69
C GLU A 75 -2.16 -0.09 -11.46
N THR A 76 -2.70 -0.75 -10.43
CA THR A 76 -3.10 -0.08 -9.18
C THR A 76 -1.87 0.32 -8.37
N SER A 77 -0.86 -0.55 -8.31
CA SER A 77 0.44 -0.26 -7.72
C SER A 77 1.09 0.97 -8.37
N GLU A 78 1.10 1.06 -9.70
CA GLU A 78 1.64 2.22 -10.41
C GLU A 78 0.90 3.51 -10.06
N LYS A 79 -0.44 3.49 -10.05
CA LYS A 79 -1.25 4.65 -9.65
C LYS A 79 -0.94 5.11 -8.22
N ILE A 80 -0.81 4.16 -7.28
CA ILE A 80 -0.45 4.45 -5.88
C ILE A 80 0.93 5.09 -5.79
N LEU A 81 1.93 4.47 -6.43
CA LEU A 81 3.33 4.91 -6.36
C LEU A 81 3.55 6.25 -7.08
N ALA A 82 2.86 6.48 -8.19
CA ALA A 82 2.88 7.75 -8.91
C ALA A 82 2.33 8.88 -8.03
N GLY A 83 1.19 8.65 -7.36
CA GLY A 83 0.62 9.62 -6.42
C GLY A 83 1.51 9.86 -5.20
N ALA A 84 2.03 8.79 -4.58
CA ALA A 84 2.85 8.88 -3.37
C ALA A 84 4.23 9.51 -3.59
N ARG A 85 4.75 9.49 -4.82
CA ARG A 85 6.07 10.06 -5.18
C ARG A 85 5.99 11.37 -5.96
N ALA A 86 4.78 11.86 -6.23
CA ALA A 86 4.61 13.10 -6.96
C ALA A 86 5.23 14.27 -6.19
N GLU A 87 5.90 15.17 -6.91
CA GLU A 87 6.42 16.43 -6.36
C GLU A 87 5.30 17.29 -5.76
N LYS A 88 4.09 17.17 -6.33
CA LYS A 88 2.86 17.74 -5.79
C LYS A 88 1.77 16.67 -5.76
N ILE A 89 1.26 16.39 -4.57
CA ILE A 89 0.11 15.49 -4.39
C ILE A 89 -1.13 16.16 -4.99
N VAL A 90 -1.64 15.60 -6.08
CA VAL A 90 -2.92 15.99 -6.68
C VAL A 90 -3.96 14.94 -6.34
N LYS A 91 -5.23 15.36 -6.21
CA LYS A 91 -6.33 14.42 -5.99
C LYS A 91 -6.48 13.55 -7.24
N GLY A 92 -6.12 12.28 -7.13
CA GLY A 92 -6.29 11.30 -8.21
C GLY A 92 -7.71 10.79 -8.32
N GLU A 93 -7.97 10.02 -9.38
CA GLU A 93 -9.17 9.21 -9.52
C GLU A 93 -9.22 8.12 -8.43
N GLY A 94 -10.43 7.65 -8.09
CA GLY A 94 -10.60 6.60 -7.10
C GLY A 94 -9.88 5.32 -7.51
N LEU A 95 -8.97 4.83 -6.67
CA LEU A 95 -8.16 3.64 -6.95
C LEU A 95 -9.00 2.35 -7.01
N PHE A 96 -10.11 2.33 -6.28
CA PHE A 96 -11.04 1.20 -6.22
C PHE A 96 -12.47 1.74 -6.38
N PRO A 97 -13.03 1.74 -7.60
CA PRO A 97 -14.42 2.14 -7.81
C PRO A 97 -15.37 1.17 -7.09
N ARG A 98 -16.47 1.68 -6.54
CA ARG A 98 -17.49 0.83 -5.94
C ARG A 98 -18.18 0.03 -7.04
N VAL A 99 -18.27 -1.28 -6.86
CA VAL A 99 -19.13 -2.11 -7.70
C VAL A 99 -20.55 -1.90 -7.19
N LEU A 100 -21.42 -1.39 -8.06
CA LEU A 100 -22.86 -1.18 -7.80
C LEU A 100 -23.65 -2.46 -8.07
#